data_AF-A0A353LZ68-F1
#
_entry.id   AF-A0A353LZ68-F1
#
_cell.length_a   1.000
_cell.length_b   1.000
_cell.length_c   1.000
_cell.angle_alpha   90.00
_cell.angle_beta   90.00
_cell.angle_gamma   90.00
#
_symmetry.space_group_name_H-M   'P 1'
#
loop_
_entity.id
_entity.type
_entity.pdbx_description
1 polymer ?
#
loop_
_entity_poly.entity_id
_entity_poly.type
_entity_poly.pdbx_seq_one_letter_code
_entity_poly.pdbx_strand_id
1 'polypeptide(L)' 'TQETADTICSFARSTMLHFGYPGRKSTAGNLAFPYSPSDVSAGAVYKFNVYHLLKVDDPKSLFPIKMGRSEL' A
#
# COMPACT_ATOMS: atom_id res chain seq x y z
N THR A 1 15.21 11.84 18.18
CA THR A 1 13.85 12.27 17.78
C THR A 1 13.36 11.37 16.64
N GLN A 2 12.11 11.45 16.19
CA GLN A 2 11.65 10.67 15.02
C GLN A 2 12.50 10.96 13.77
N GLU A 3 12.84 12.23 13.57
CA GLU A 3 13.75 12.71 12.52
C GLU A 3 15.11 11.99 12.54
N THR A 4 15.71 11.78 13.72
CA THR A 4 16.95 11.01 13.85
C THR A 4 16.76 9.55 13.43
N ALA A 5 15.65 8.94 13.81
CA ALA A 5 15.35 7.55 13.46
C ALA A 5 15.17 7.37 11.95
N ASP A 6 14.41 8.26 11.30
CA ASP A 6 14.21 8.25 9.85
C ASP A 6 15.53 8.45 9.09
N THR A 7 16.41 9.31 9.63
CA THR A 7 17.74 9.54 9.08
C THR A 7 18.62 8.28 9.15
N ILE A 8 18.62 7.60 10.29
CA ILE A 8 19.38 6.35 10.46
C ILE A 8 18.83 5.24 9.56
N CYS A 9 17.50 5.06 9.54
CA CYS A 9 16.84 4.03 8.73
C CYS A 9 17.12 4.21 7.24
N SER A 10 16.95 5.44 6.71
CA SER A 10 17.21 5.73 5.30
C SER A 10 18.69 5.50 4.91
N PHE A 11 19.62 5.89 5.79
CA PHE A 11 21.05 5.66 5.57
C PHE A 11 21.40 4.17 5.54
N ALA A 12 20.97 3.41 6.55
CA ALA A 12 21.20 1.98 6.64
C ALA A 12 20.61 1.25 5.42
N ARG A 13 19.38 1.59 5.04
CA ARG A 13 18.65 0.99 3.91
C ARG A 13 19.36 1.22 2.58
N SER A 14 19.76 2.46 2.30
CA SER A 14 20.52 2.80 1.10
C SER A 14 21.85 2.06 1.02
N THR A 15 22.54 1.97 2.15
CA THR A 15 23.83 1.29 2.27
C THR A 15 23.66 -0.20 1.99
N MET A 16 22.73 -0.86 2.65
CA MET A 16 22.50 -2.30 2.55
C MET A 16 22.02 -2.72 1.16
N LEU A 17 21.17 -1.92 0.52
CA LEU A 17 20.71 -2.16 -0.86
C LEU A 17 21.87 -2.32 -1.85
N HIS A 18 22.98 -1.60 -1.62
CA HIS A 18 24.09 -1.54 -2.57
C HIS A 18 25.38 -2.15 -2.04
N PHE A 19 25.38 -2.62 -0.80
CA PHE A 19 26.54 -3.19 -0.15
C PHE A 19 27.17 -4.29 -1.01
N GLY A 20 28.49 -4.20 -1.23
CA GLY A 20 29.24 -5.20 -1.98
C GLY A 20 29.56 -6.39 -1.10
N TYR A 21 29.24 -7.61 -1.55
CA TYR A 21 29.64 -8.85 -0.88
C TYR A 21 30.05 -9.92 -1.91
N PRO A 22 30.93 -10.88 -1.54
CA PRO A 22 31.37 -11.93 -2.45
C PRO A 22 30.19 -12.77 -2.98
N GLY A 23 30.17 -13.01 -4.29
CA GLY A 23 29.12 -13.83 -4.93
C GLY A 23 27.81 -13.09 -5.25
N ARG A 24 27.74 -11.77 -5.05
CA ARG A 24 26.61 -10.92 -5.44
C ARG A 24 26.24 -11.13 -6.92
N LYS A 25 24.96 -11.37 -7.18
CA LYS A 25 24.43 -11.63 -8.54
C LYS A 25 23.94 -10.40 -9.29
N SER A 26 23.54 -9.35 -8.57
CA SER A 26 22.93 -8.15 -9.17
C SER A 26 23.29 -6.90 -8.39
N THR A 27 23.44 -5.78 -9.10
CA THR A 27 23.69 -4.46 -8.51
C THR A 27 22.44 -3.66 -8.17
N ALA A 28 21.26 -4.11 -8.64
CA ALA A 28 20.02 -3.34 -8.58
C ALA A 28 19.39 -3.24 -7.18
N GLY A 29 19.69 -4.18 -6.27
CA GLY A 29 19.21 -4.13 -4.90
C GLY A 29 19.38 -5.45 -4.16
N ASN A 30 20.00 -5.39 -2.98
CA ASN A 30 20.23 -6.57 -2.13
C ASN A 30 19.08 -6.87 -1.18
N LEU A 31 18.11 -5.98 -1.05
CA LEU A 31 17.00 -6.07 -0.10
C LEU A 31 15.66 -6.01 -0.84
N ALA A 32 14.70 -6.78 -0.36
CA ALA A 32 13.30 -6.69 -0.79
C ALA A 32 12.48 -5.99 0.28
N PHE A 33 11.63 -5.04 -0.14
CA PHE A 33 10.71 -4.34 0.77
C PHE A 33 9.27 -4.77 0.51
N PRO A 34 8.52 -5.12 1.55
CA PRO A 34 7.14 -5.58 1.41
C PRO A 34 6.13 -4.44 1.16
N TYR A 35 6.50 -3.19 1.45
CA TYR A 35 5.60 -2.03 1.35
C TYR A 35 6.33 -0.82 0.77
N SER A 36 5.54 0.09 0.19
CA SER A 36 5.98 1.44 -0.14
C SER A 36 5.21 2.43 0.75
N PRO A 37 5.89 3.33 1.46
CA PRO A 37 7.32 3.57 1.36
C PRO A 37 8.14 2.59 2.23
N SER A 38 9.35 2.21 1.77
CA SER A 38 10.17 1.12 2.32
C SER A 38 10.75 1.38 3.72
N ASP A 39 10.92 2.66 4.06
CA ASP A 39 11.65 3.08 5.25
C ASP A 39 10.71 3.68 6.32
N VAL A 40 9.40 3.59 6.11
CA VAL A 40 8.53 4.70 6.49
C VAL A 40 7.46 4.36 7.49
N SER A 41 7.37 5.26 8.45
CA SER A 41 6.22 5.47 9.33
C SER A 41 5.09 6.14 8.55
N ALA A 42 4.18 5.34 8.00
CA ALA A 42 3.26 5.74 6.91
C ALA A 42 2.03 6.58 7.31
N GLY A 43 1.92 7.03 8.55
CA GLY A 43 0.68 7.65 9.04
C GLY A 43 -0.55 6.75 8.82
N ALA A 44 -1.77 7.26 9.01
CA ALA A 44 -2.98 6.46 8.77
C ALA A 44 -3.37 6.43 7.28
N VAL A 45 -3.68 5.24 6.74
CA VAL A 45 -4.13 5.02 5.36
C VAL A 45 -5.59 4.51 5.32
N TYR A 46 -6.45 5.11 4.49
CA TYR A 46 -7.81 4.63 4.19
C TYR A 46 -8.07 4.64 2.67
N LYS A 47 -8.75 3.61 2.13
CA LYS A 47 -9.17 3.55 0.72
C LYS A 47 -10.69 3.40 0.62
N PHE A 48 -11.37 4.42 0.11
CA PHE A 48 -12.77 4.32 -0.30
C PHE A 48 -12.96 4.92 -1.69
N ASN A 49 -13.47 4.12 -2.64
CA ASN A 49 -13.83 4.59 -3.97
C ASN A 49 -15.07 3.83 -4.46
N VAL A 50 -16.11 4.56 -4.89
CA VAL A 50 -17.24 4.03 -5.65
C VAL A 50 -17.29 4.80 -6.97
N TYR A 51 -17.16 4.09 -8.09
CA TYR A 51 -17.14 4.70 -9.42
C TYR A 51 -18.38 4.27 -10.20
N HIS A 52 -19.29 5.21 -10.47
CA HIS A 52 -20.56 4.95 -11.15
C HIS A 52 -20.42 5.24 -12.65
N LEU A 53 -20.25 4.18 -13.46
CA LEU A 53 -19.97 4.30 -14.90
C LEU A 53 -21.21 4.56 -15.77
N LEU A 54 -22.38 4.18 -15.30
CA LEU A 54 -23.63 4.35 -16.03
C LEU A 54 -24.19 5.75 -15.76
N LYS A 55 -24.54 6.49 -16.80
CA LYS A 55 -25.37 7.68 -16.61
C LYS A 55 -26.80 7.21 -16.42
N VAL A 56 -27.32 7.37 -15.21
CA VAL A 56 -28.69 7.01 -14.85
C VAL A 56 -29.33 8.16 -14.11
N ASP A 57 -30.64 8.30 -14.28
CA ASP A 57 -31.39 9.35 -13.59
C ASP A 57 -31.59 9.02 -12.11
N ASP A 58 -31.74 7.73 -11.75
CA ASP A 58 -31.77 7.24 -10.36
C ASP A 58 -30.77 6.08 -10.15
N PRO A 59 -29.75 6.23 -9.28
CA PRO A 59 -28.74 5.21 -9.02
C PRO A 59 -29.28 3.92 -8.36
N LYS A 60 -30.49 3.93 -7.80
CA LYS A 60 -31.10 2.75 -7.15
C LYS A 60 -31.90 1.87 -8.11
N SER A 61 -32.18 2.37 -9.31
CA SER A 61 -33.06 1.71 -10.27
C SER A 61 -32.50 0.39 -10.83
N LEU A 62 -31.17 0.28 -10.93
CA LEU A 62 -30.52 -0.86 -11.57
C LEU A 62 -30.53 -2.13 -10.73
N PHE A 63 -30.54 -2.01 -9.40
CA PHE A 63 -30.43 -3.13 -8.47
C PHE A 63 -31.45 -2.99 -7.34
N PRO A 64 -32.74 -3.25 -7.61
CA PRO A 64 -33.78 -3.15 -6.60
C PRO A 64 -33.57 -4.23 -5.53
N ILE A 65 -33.25 -3.80 -4.31
CA ILE A 65 -33.11 -4.70 -3.16
C ILE A 65 -34.50 -4.94 -2.56
N LYS A 66 -34.91 -6.21 -2.45
CA LYS A 66 -36.05 -6.62 -1.63
C LYS A 66 -35.51 -7.26 -0.35
N MET A 67 -35.80 -6.67 0.79
CA MET A 67 -35.46 -7.25 2.09
C MET A 67 -36.44 -8.40 2.38
N GLY A 68 -35.99 -9.64 2.20
CA GLY A 68 -36.69 -10.83 2.70
C GLY A 68 -36.17 -11.20 4.09
N ARG A 69 -37.06 -11.56 5.02
CA ARG A 69 -36.63 -12.25 6.25
C ARG A 69 -36.31 -13.69 5.86
N SER A 70 -35.12 -14.19 6.18
CA SER A 70 -34.90 -15.63 6.21
C SER A 70 -35.70 -16.16 7.40
N GLU A 71 -36.82 -16.82 7.12
CA GLU A 71 -37.45 -17.66 8.13
C GLU A 71 -36.53 -18.86 8.39
N LEU A 72 -36.42 -19.25 9.65
CA LEU A 72 -35.70 -20.44 10.10
C LEU A 72 -36.26 -21.70 9.43
#